data_AF-A0AAU7XY38-F1
#
_entry.id   AF-A0AAU7XY38-F1
#
_cell.length_a   1.000
_cell.length_b   1.000
_cell.length_c   1.000
_cell.angle_alpha   90.00
_cell.angle_beta   90.00
_cell.angle_gamma   90.00
#
_symmetry.space_group_name_H-M   'P 1'
#
loop_
_entity.id
_entity.type
_entity.pdbx_description
1 polymer ?
#
loop_
_entity_poly.entity_id
_entity_poly.type
_entity_poly.pdbx_seq_one_letter_code
_entity_poly.pdbx_strand_id
1 'polypeptide(L)'
;MPWYLEAPLSVISGLLLANFIEWFFHKHVLHGLGRVRGRFWSFHFHEHHGNARRHGFRDPCYERFPLGLHAQGKEAWALLLASLAASPLWLVAPWFTATLWYCAANYYRVHRRSHEDPDWARSHLPWHYDHHMGPNPHANWCVTRPWFDHLLGTREPYLGTERERQDQQRLATRAPAAG
;
A
#
# COMPACT_ATOMS: atom_id res chain seq x y z
N MET A 1 26.54 23.49 1.47
CA MET A 1 26.33 22.94 2.82
C MET A 1 27.29 21.78 3.04
N PRO A 2 27.77 21.53 4.27
CA PRO A 2 28.52 20.31 4.56
C PRO A 2 27.67 19.06 4.33
N TRP A 3 28.24 18.01 3.73
CA TRP A 3 27.54 16.76 3.37
C TRP A 3 26.85 16.08 4.57
N TYR A 4 27.39 16.24 5.78
CA TYR A 4 26.84 15.65 7.01
C TYR A 4 25.57 16.34 7.51
N LEU A 5 25.26 17.56 7.04
CA LEU A 5 23.97 18.22 7.29
C LEU A 5 22.99 18.00 6.13
N GLU A 6 23.50 17.84 4.91
CA GLU A 6 22.68 17.62 3.73
C GLU A 6 22.08 16.19 3.71
N ALA A 7 22.84 15.18 4.11
CA ALA A 7 22.37 13.79 4.11
C ALA A 7 21.18 13.56 5.06
N PRO A 8 21.18 14.01 6.33
CA PRO A 8 20.02 13.85 7.21
C PRO A 8 18.77 14.56 6.70
N LEU A 9 18.91 15.80 6.21
CA LEU A 9 17.79 16.55 5.64
C LEU A 9 17.22 15.87 4.39
N SER A 10 18.10 15.34 3.54
CA SER A 10 17.71 14.58 2.34
C SER A 10 16.97 13.30 2.71
N VAL A 11 17.43 12.56 3.71
CA VAL A 11 16.77 11.34 4.18
C VAL A 11 15.40 11.66 4.77
N ILE A 12 15.31 12.64 5.68
CA ILE A 12 14.03 13.03 6.29
C ILE A 12 13.03 13.49 5.22
N SER A 13 13.49 14.36 4.31
CA SER A 13 12.64 14.87 3.22
C SER A 13 12.21 13.76 2.26
N GLY A 14 13.11 12.82 1.95
CA GLY A 14 12.80 11.67 1.10
C GLY A 14 11.76 10.74 1.73
N LEU A 15 11.87 10.47 3.04
CA LEU A 15 10.89 9.66 3.78
C LEU A 15 9.50 10.34 3.80
N LEU A 16 9.46 11.64 4.10
CA LEU A 16 8.21 12.41 4.11
C LEU A 16 7.57 12.48 2.72
N LEU A 17 8.36 12.78 1.69
CA LEU A 17 7.85 12.83 0.33
C LEU A 17 7.35 11.46 -0.14
N ALA A 18 8.08 10.38 0.13
CA ALA A 18 7.65 9.04 -0.27
C ALA A 18 6.32 8.65 0.38
N ASN A 19 6.12 8.93 1.67
CA ASN A 19 4.86 8.63 2.34
C ASN A 19 3.71 9.54 1.87
N PHE A 20 4.00 10.79 1.51
CA PHE A 20 3.02 11.66 0.85
C PHE A 20 2.63 11.14 -0.53
N ILE A 21 3.60 10.75 -1.35
CA ILE A 21 3.35 10.16 -2.68
C ILE A 21 2.50 8.92 -2.54
N GLU A 22 2.81 8.05 -1.58
CA GLU A 22 2.00 6.88 -1.25
C GLU A 22 0.55 7.26 -0.95
N TRP A 23 0.32 8.18 -0.01
CA TRP A 23 -1.02 8.68 0.32
C TRP A 23 -1.75 9.25 -0.91
N PHE A 24 -1.08 10.15 -1.64
CA PHE A 24 -1.66 10.87 -2.78
C PHE A 24 -2.00 9.92 -3.92
N PHE A 25 -1.05 9.07 -4.29
CA PHE A 25 -1.19 8.15 -5.41
C PHE A 25 -2.24 7.09 -5.11
N HIS A 26 -2.25 6.55 -3.89
CA HIS A 26 -3.22 5.56 -3.47
C HIS A 26 -4.65 6.13 -3.50
N LYS A 27 -4.84 7.33 -2.95
CA LYS A 27 -6.14 8.02 -2.94
C LYS A 27 -6.61 8.44 -4.34
N HIS A 28 -5.78 9.18 -5.06
CA HIS A 28 -6.22 9.90 -6.28
C HIS A 28 -6.04 9.08 -7.55
N VAL A 29 -5.01 8.22 -7.62
CA VAL A 29 -4.74 7.41 -8.81
C VAL A 29 -5.33 6.01 -8.64
N LEU A 30 -4.93 5.28 -7.61
CA LEU A 30 -5.34 3.89 -7.44
C LEU A 30 -6.83 3.75 -7.08
N HIS A 31 -7.35 4.58 -6.17
CA HIS A 31 -8.79 4.60 -5.86
C HIS A 31 -9.60 5.57 -6.70
N GLY A 32 -9.03 6.71 -7.10
CA GLY A 32 -9.72 7.65 -7.99
C GLY A 32 -9.90 7.08 -9.39
N LEU A 33 -8.80 6.80 -10.10
CA LEU A 33 -8.86 6.26 -11.47
C LEU A 33 -9.11 4.75 -11.51
N GLY A 34 -8.66 3.99 -10.51
CA GLY A 34 -8.79 2.53 -10.51
C GLY A 34 -10.21 2.00 -10.27
N ARG A 35 -11.17 2.86 -9.91
CA ARG A 35 -12.60 2.46 -9.89
C ARG A 35 -13.17 2.19 -11.27
N VAL A 36 -12.62 2.83 -12.31
CA VAL A 36 -13.09 2.66 -13.69
C VAL A 36 -12.48 1.40 -14.28
N ARG A 37 -13.33 0.40 -14.60
CA ARG A 37 -12.89 -0.86 -15.22
C ARG A 37 -12.25 -0.65 -16.58
N GLY A 38 -11.33 -1.55 -16.95
CA GLY A 38 -10.67 -1.56 -18.25
C GLY A 38 -9.53 -0.56 -18.40
N ARG A 39 -9.25 0.27 -17.39
CA ARG A 39 -8.09 1.17 -17.35
C ARG A 39 -6.90 0.50 -16.67
N PHE A 40 -5.70 1.00 -16.94
CA PHE A 40 -4.47 0.47 -16.34
C PHE A 40 -4.58 0.34 -14.82
N TRP A 41 -4.95 1.41 -14.10
CA TRP A 41 -5.06 1.44 -12.64
C TRP A 41 -6.20 0.60 -12.04
N SER A 42 -7.08 0.02 -12.86
CA SER A 42 -8.24 -0.71 -12.36
C SER A 42 -7.90 -2.02 -11.65
N PHE A 43 -6.65 -2.50 -11.81
CA PHE A 43 -6.15 -3.66 -11.06
C PHE A 43 -6.25 -3.44 -9.55
N HIS A 44 -6.03 -2.21 -9.08
CA HIS A 44 -5.94 -1.98 -7.66
C HIS A 44 -7.31 -2.19 -6.98
N PHE A 45 -8.39 -1.65 -7.56
CA PHE A 45 -9.73 -1.80 -6.96
C PHE A 45 -10.40 -3.15 -7.29
N HIS A 46 -10.33 -3.61 -8.54
CA HIS A 46 -11.12 -4.76 -8.99
C HIS A 46 -10.41 -6.11 -8.87
N GLU A 47 -9.08 -6.12 -8.77
CA GLU A 47 -8.28 -7.34 -8.62
C GLU A 47 -7.71 -7.41 -7.21
N HIS A 48 -6.85 -6.47 -6.83
CA HIS A 48 -6.15 -6.48 -5.55
C HIS A 48 -7.08 -6.33 -4.33
N HIS A 49 -7.89 -5.27 -4.26
CA HIS A 49 -8.92 -5.13 -3.21
C HIS A 49 -9.97 -6.24 -3.25
N GLY A 50 -10.35 -6.66 -4.47
CA GLY A 50 -11.31 -7.74 -4.68
C GLY A 50 -10.83 -9.06 -4.07
N ASN A 51 -9.57 -9.41 -4.32
CA ASN A 51 -8.92 -10.59 -3.77
C ASN A 51 -8.80 -10.48 -2.25
N ALA A 52 -8.24 -9.38 -1.74
CA ALA A 52 -8.08 -9.16 -0.31
C ALA A 52 -9.40 -9.31 0.45
N ARG A 53 -10.50 -8.73 -0.04
CA ARG A 53 -11.81 -8.84 0.63
C ARG A 53 -12.40 -10.25 0.58
N ARG A 54 -12.13 -11.02 -0.48
CA ARG A 54 -12.67 -12.39 -0.65
C ARG A 54 -11.85 -13.44 0.10
N HIS A 55 -10.56 -13.20 0.29
CA HIS A 55 -9.62 -14.18 0.81
C HIS A 55 -9.03 -13.78 2.16
N GLY A 56 -9.81 -13.07 2.99
CA GLY A 56 -9.41 -12.75 4.36
C GLY A 56 -8.12 -11.94 4.44
N PHE A 57 -8.04 -10.88 3.62
CA PHE A 57 -6.88 -10.01 3.41
C PHE A 57 -5.74 -10.60 2.57
N ARG A 58 -5.81 -11.88 2.15
CA ARG A 58 -4.85 -12.42 1.19
C ARG A 58 -5.09 -11.95 -0.24
N ASP A 59 -4.01 -11.75 -0.98
CA ASP A 59 -4.06 -11.51 -2.43
C ASP A 59 -3.22 -12.56 -3.18
N PRO A 60 -3.86 -13.56 -3.83
CA PRO A 60 -3.18 -14.60 -4.60
C PRO A 60 -2.29 -14.06 -5.72
N CYS A 61 -2.46 -12.78 -6.12
CA CYS A 61 -1.58 -12.19 -7.10
C CYS A 61 -0.12 -12.16 -6.63
N TYR A 62 0.16 -12.11 -5.33
CA TYR A 62 1.53 -12.08 -4.80
C TYR A 62 2.27 -13.43 -4.85
N GLU A 63 1.55 -14.53 -5.09
CA GLU A 63 2.13 -15.87 -5.29
C GLU A 63 2.64 -16.07 -6.73
N ARG A 64 2.39 -15.10 -7.61
CA ARG A 64 2.73 -15.16 -9.03
C ARG A 64 4.05 -14.45 -9.31
N PHE A 65 4.49 -14.51 -10.58
CA PHE A 65 5.70 -13.84 -11.02
C PHE A 65 5.59 -12.30 -10.86
N PRO A 66 6.54 -11.65 -10.15
CA PRO A 66 6.46 -10.23 -9.82
C PRO A 66 6.35 -9.20 -10.95
N LEU A 67 6.61 -9.56 -12.21
CA LEU A 67 6.54 -8.63 -13.35
C LEU A 67 5.48 -9.01 -14.39
N GLY A 68 4.49 -9.84 -14.01
CA GLY A 68 3.36 -10.20 -14.87
C GLY A 68 2.32 -9.08 -15.03
N LEU A 69 1.38 -9.25 -15.97
CA LEU A 69 0.30 -8.27 -16.25
C LEU A 69 -0.92 -8.42 -15.33
N HIS A 70 -0.68 -8.66 -14.03
CA HIS A 70 -1.68 -8.73 -12.96
C HIS A 70 -1.40 -7.66 -11.90
N ALA A 71 -2.21 -7.57 -10.85
CA ALA A 71 -2.11 -6.53 -9.83
C ALA A 71 -0.68 -6.31 -9.27
N GLN A 72 -0.07 -7.36 -8.71
CA GLN A 72 1.31 -7.31 -8.18
C GLN A 72 2.30 -6.79 -9.23
N GLY A 73 2.24 -7.28 -10.47
CA GLY A 73 3.22 -6.89 -11.48
C GLY A 73 3.03 -5.48 -12.02
N LYS A 74 1.79 -5.00 -12.11
CA LYS A 74 1.51 -3.59 -12.45
C LYS A 74 1.97 -2.65 -11.34
N GLU A 75 1.84 -3.04 -10.08
CA GLU A 75 2.44 -2.33 -8.94
C GLU A 75 3.98 -2.29 -9.07
N ALA A 76 4.62 -3.44 -9.31
CA ALA A 76 6.07 -3.52 -9.47
C ALA A 76 6.56 -2.65 -10.64
N TRP A 77 5.89 -2.69 -11.80
CA TRP A 77 6.19 -1.82 -12.93
C TRP A 77 6.03 -0.34 -12.60
N ALA A 78 4.96 0.05 -11.89
CA ALA A 78 4.77 1.44 -11.48
C ALA A 78 5.90 1.94 -10.57
N LEU A 79 6.34 1.11 -9.61
CA LEU A 79 7.44 1.44 -8.70
C LEU A 79 8.79 1.52 -9.40
N LEU A 80 9.07 0.60 -10.35
CA LEU A 80 10.27 0.63 -11.17
C LEU A 80 10.33 1.89 -12.04
N LEU A 81 9.23 2.22 -12.71
CA LEU A 81 9.14 3.42 -13.55
C LEU A 81 9.27 4.70 -12.74
N ALA A 82 8.65 4.77 -11.55
CA ALA A 82 8.81 5.91 -10.64
C ALA A 82 10.27 6.05 -10.15
N SER A 83 10.92 4.93 -9.80
CA SER A 83 12.32 4.92 -9.40
C SER A 83 13.26 5.36 -10.52
N LEU A 84 12.97 4.92 -11.76
CA LEU A 84 13.70 5.35 -12.96
C LEU A 84 13.50 6.85 -13.22
N ALA A 85 12.27 7.35 -13.11
CA ALA A 85 11.97 8.78 -13.24
C ALA A 85 12.70 9.64 -12.20
N ALA A 86 12.93 9.11 -10.99
CA ALA A 86 13.71 9.80 -9.96
C ALA A 86 15.23 9.74 -10.19
N SER A 87 15.73 8.83 -11.05
CA SER A 87 17.17 8.59 -11.22
C SER A 87 18.03 9.80 -11.62
N PRO A 88 17.55 10.78 -12.43
CA PRO A 88 18.37 11.96 -12.73
C PRO A 88 18.71 12.79 -11.48
N LEU A 89 17.88 12.74 -10.43
CA LEU A 89 18.14 13.44 -9.16
C LEU A 89 19.38 12.91 -8.44
N TRP A 90 19.86 11.70 -8.77
CA TRP A 90 21.07 11.14 -8.17
C TRP A 90 22.30 12.05 -8.33
N LEU A 91 22.38 12.77 -9.45
CA LEU A 91 23.53 13.63 -9.77
C LEU A 91 23.63 14.87 -8.88
N VAL A 92 22.52 15.28 -8.25
CA VAL A 92 22.44 16.50 -7.44
C VAL A 92 22.00 16.26 -5.99
N ALA A 93 21.26 15.17 -5.74
CA ALA A 93 20.71 14.81 -4.44
C ALA A 93 20.74 13.28 -4.24
N PRO A 94 21.94 12.67 -4.11
CA PRO A 94 22.09 11.20 -4.07
C PRO A 94 21.41 10.58 -2.84
N TRP A 95 21.53 11.19 -1.65
CA TRP A 95 20.90 10.67 -0.42
C TRP A 95 19.38 10.70 -0.49
N PHE A 96 18.82 11.74 -1.09
CA PHE A 96 17.38 11.86 -1.31
C PHE A 96 16.89 10.79 -2.28
N THR A 97 17.59 10.64 -3.42
CA THR A 97 17.27 9.64 -4.45
C THR A 97 17.38 8.22 -3.90
N ALA A 98 18.45 7.91 -3.16
CA ALA A 98 18.62 6.64 -2.46
C ALA A 98 17.48 6.37 -1.47
N THR A 99 17.02 7.39 -0.76
CA THR A 99 15.89 7.29 0.16
C THR A 99 14.60 6.97 -0.57
N LEU A 100 14.33 7.60 -1.72
CA LEU A 100 13.15 7.30 -2.54
C LEU A 100 13.17 5.86 -3.07
N TRP A 101 14.32 5.38 -3.55
CA TRP A 101 14.48 3.99 -3.99
C TRP A 101 14.30 3.00 -2.84
N TYR A 102 14.87 3.30 -1.67
CA TYR A 102 14.63 2.53 -0.45
C TYR A 102 13.14 2.48 -0.12
N CYS A 103 12.43 3.61 -0.18
CA CYS A 103 11.00 3.67 0.11
C CYS A 103 10.17 2.86 -0.89
N ALA A 104 10.48 2.93 -2.19
CA ALA A 104 9.80 2.14 -3.21
C ALA A 104 10.01 0.64 -3.01
N ALA A 105 11.25 0.21 -2.73
CA ALA A 105 11.56 -1.19 -2.43
C ALA A 105 10.90 -1.65 -1.12
N ASN A 106 10.91 -0.81 -0.09
CA ASN A 106 10.28 -1.12 1.19
C ASN A 106 8.76 -1.20 1.06
N TYR A 107 8.12 -0.28 0.33
CA TYR A 107 6.70 -0.31 0.01
C TYR A 107 6.33 -1.66 -0.59
N TYR A 108 6.98 -2.05 -1.69
CA TYR A 108 6.67 -3.32 -2.35
C TYR A 108 6.83 -4.51 -1.40
N ARG A 109 7.93 -4.55 -0.64
CA ARG A 109 8.25 -5.64 0.28
C ARG A 109 7.20 -5.78 1.39
N VAL A 110 6.84 -4.68 2.06
CA VAL A 110 5.91 -4.74 3.20
C VAL A 110 4.47 -4.89 2.73
N HIS A 111 4.11 -4.30 1.59
CA HIS A 111 2.80 -4.44 0.97
C HIS A 111 2.55 -5.90 0.58
N ARG A 112 3.47 -6.50 -0.19
CA ARG A 112 3.45 -7.93 -0.52
C ARG A 112 3.35 -8.81 0.73
N ARG A 113 4.26 -8.63 1.69
CA ARG A 113 4.26 -9.43 2.93
C ARG A 113 2.93 -9.34 3.65
N SER A 114 2.31 -8.16 3.68
CA SER A 114 1.04 -7.96 4.38
C SER A 114 -0.10 -8.83 3.82
N HIS A 115 -0.08 -9.08 2.51
CA HIS A 115 -1.09 -9.90 1.84
C HIS A 115 -0.71 -11.39 1.77
N GLU A 116 0.56 -11.75 1.96
CA GLU A 116 0.99 -13.14 2.14
C GLU A 116 0.71 -13.63 3.58
N ASP A 117 0.94 -12.74 4.56
CA ASP A 117 0.81 -12.98 6.00
C ASP A 117 -0.11 -11.93 6.66
N PRO A 118 -1.45 -12.17 6.66
CA PRO A 118 -2.41 -11.28 7.28
C PRO A 118 -2.20 -11.06 8.78
N ASP A 119 -1.68 -12.03 9.52
CA ASP A 119 -1.43 -11.89 10.96
C ASP A 119 -0.27 -10.94 11.23
N TRP A 120 0.79 -11.02 10.41
CA TRP A 120 1.84 -10.02 10.41
C TRP A 120 1.31 -8.63 10.04
N ALA A 121 0.42 -8.52 9.05
CA ALA A 121 -0.18 -7.25 8.67
C ALA A 121 -1.00 -6.62 9.80
N ARG A 122 -1.84 -7.41 10.48
CA ARG A 122 -2.66 -6.95 11.61
C ARG A 122 -1.79 -6.37 12.74
N SER A 123 -0.63 -6.96 12.98
CA SER A 123 0.29 -6.53 14.04
C SER A 123 1.21 -5.37 13.64
N HIS A 124 1.64 -5.30 12.38
CA HIS A 124 2.68 -4.36 11.94
C HIS A 124 2.15 -3.22 11.05
N LEU A 125 1.11 -3.47 10.26
CA LEU A 125 0.47 -2.51 9.36
C LEU A 125 -1.07 -2.51 9.55
N PRO A 126 -1.58 -2.33 10.79
CA PRO A 126 -3.02 -2.40 11.06
C PRO A 126 -3.84 -1.42 10.22
N TRP A 127 -3.29 -0.26 9.88
CA TRP A 127 -3.94 0.72 9.00
C TRP A 127 -4.15 0.19 7.58
N HIS A 128 -3.22 -0.62 7.05
CA HIS A 128 -3.36 -1.23 5.73
C HIS A 128 -4.39 -2.35 5.76
N TYR A 129 -4.43 -3.13 6.85
CA TYR A 129 -5.52 -4.08 7.09
C TYR A 129 -6.88 -3.37 7.10
N ASP A 130 -6.98 -2.27 7.86
CA ASP A 130 -8.19 -1.45 7.95
C ASP A 130 -8.61 -0.89 6.58
N HIS A 131 -7.66 -0.47 5.75
CA HIS A 131 -7.92 0.02 4.39
C HIS A 131 -8.69 -1.00 3.53
N HIS A 132 -8.26 -2.26 3.56
CA HIS A 132 -8.89 -3.30 2.76
C HIS A 132 -10.17 -3.85 3.39
N MET A 133 -10.16 -4.05 4.71
CA MET A 133 -11.19 -4.83 5.39
C MET A 133 -12.26 -3.95 6.03
N GLY A 134 -11.96 -2.67 6.27
CA GLY A 134 -12.90 -1.71 6.81
C GLY A 134 -14.09 -1.45 5.87
N PRO A 135 -15.22 -0.97 6.44
CA PRO A 135 -16.42 -0.67 5.66
C PRO A 135 -16.25 0.58 4.80
N ASN A 136 -15.39 1.53 5.19
CA ASN A 136 -15.09 2.72 4.43
C ASN A 136 -13.90 2.49 3.47
N PRO A 137 -14.11 2.38 2.15
CA PRO A 137 -13.01 2.22 1.19
C PRO A 137 -12.27 3.55 0.91
N HIS A 138 -12.62 4.63 1.61
CA HIS A 138 -12.08 5.97 1.42
C HIS A 138 -11.22 6.49 2.60
N ALA A 139 -10.55 5.58 3.30
CA ALA A 139 -9.70 5.88 4.44
C ALA A 139 -8.42 5.03 4.41
N ASN A 140 -7.42 5.41 5.21
CA ASN A 140 -6.16 4.67 5.41
C ASN A 140 -5.35 4.46 4.11
N TRP A 141 -4.93 5.55 3.47
CA TRP A 141 -4.27 5.52 2.17
C TRP A 141 -2.79 5.14 2.21
N CYS A 142 -2.13 5.28 3.35
CA CYS A 142 -0.75 4.86 3.46
C CYS A 142 -0.64 3.35 3.75
N VAL A 143 0.31 2.67 3.16
CA VAL A 143 0.66 1.26 3.40
C VAL A 143 1.84 1.13 4.36
N THR A 144 2.94 1.87 4.17
CA THR A 144 4.19 1.69 4.93
C THR A 144 4.17 2.30 6.32
N ARG A 145 3.60 3.51 6.44
CA ARG A 145 3.46 4.31 7.67
C ARG A 145 2.22 5.20 7.55
N PRO A 146 1.37 5.35 8.56
CA PRO A 146 0.14 6.14 8.45
C PRO A 146 0.38 7.65 8.66
N TRP A 147 1.58 8.19 8.40
CA TRP A 147 1.90 9.57 8.78
C TRP A 147 0.99 10.58 8.08
N PHE A 148 0.84 10.47 6.76
CA PHE A 148 -0.05 11.36 6.01
C PHE A 148 -1.53 11.05 6.22
N ASP A 149 -1.90 9.82 6.59
CA ASP A 149 -3.26 9.54 7.05
C ASP A 149 -3.60 10.26 8.35
N HIS A 150 -2.68 10.29 9.30
CA HIS A 150 -2.86 11.05 10.54
C HIS A 150 -2.84 12.55 10.28
N LEU A 151 -1.85 13.03 9.52
CA LEU A 151 -1.69 14.45 9.23
C LEU A 151 -2.88 15.05 8.49
N LEU A 152 -3.46 14.30 7.54
CA LEU A 152 -4.58 14.75 6.70
C LEU A 152 -5.94 14.22 7.16
N GLY A 153 -6.01 13.58 8.34
CA GLY A 153 -7.26 13.14 8.95
C GLY A 153 -7.99 12.03 8.20
N THR A 154 -7.26 11.15 7.49
CA THR A 154 -7.83 10.01 6.76
C THR A 154 -7.60 8.66 7.44
N ARG A 155 -7.02 8.62 8.64
CA ARG A 155 -6.91 7.39 9.44
C ARG A 155 -8.26 7.02 10.07
N GLU A 156 -8.76 5.83 9.81
CA GLU A 156 -9.98 5.25 10.40
C GLU A 156 -9.73 3.82 10.91
N PRO A 157 -9.67 3.59 12.23
CA PRO A 157 -9.47 2.26 12.82
C PRO A 157 -10.63 1.30 12.54
N TYR A 158 -10.32 0.04 12.22
CA TYR A 158 -11.31 -1.03 12.04
C TYR A 158 -10.93 -2.30 12.82
N LEU A 159 -9.66 -2.72 12.76
CA LEU A 159 -9.10 -3.80 13.54
C LEU A 159 -9.34 -3.59 15.03
N GLY A 160 -9.82 -4.63 15.71
CA GLY A 160 -10.16 -4.64 17.13
C GLY A 160 -11.53 -4.04 17.48
N THR A 161 -12.23 -3.45 16.51
CA THR A 161 -13.57 -2.86 16.74
C THR A 161 -14.65 -3.95 16.86
N GLU A 162 -15.78 -3.58 17.46
CA GLU A 162 -16.97 -4.43 17.45
C GLU A 162 -17.46 -4.73 16.03
N ARG A 163 -17.31 -3.74 15.13
CA ARG A 163 -17.68 -3.92 13.73
C ARG A 163 -16.88 -5.02 13.06
N GLU A 164 -15.57 -5.07 13.28
CA GLU A 164 -14.73 -6.16 12.76
C GLU A 164 -15.20 -7.53 13.27
N ARG A 165 -15.45 -7.66 14.58
CA ARG A 165 -15.93 -8.93 15.16
C ARG A 165 -17.21 -9.41 14.49
N GLN A 166 -18.16 -8.51 14.26
CA GLN A 166 -19.40 -8.83 13.58
C GLN A 166 -19.19 -9.22 12.11
N ASP A 167 -18.29 -8.53 11.39
CA ASP A 167 -17.96 -8.87 10.01
C ASP A 167 -17.28 -10.24 9.90
N GLN A 168 -16.38 -10.59 10.83
CA GLN A 168 -15.76 -11.91 10.89
C GLN A 168 -16.77 -13.02 11.21
N GLN A 169 -17.69 -12.79 12.16
CA GLN A 169 -18.79 -13.73 12.47
C GLN A 169 -19.71 -13.95 11.26
N ARG A 170 -20.04 -12.88 10.51
CA ARG A 170 -20.81 -12.96 9.27
C ARG A 170 -20.11 -13.77 8.19
N LEU A 171 -18.79 -13.68 8.09
CA LEU A 171 -18.01 -14.49 7.13
C LEU A 171 -17.97 -15.96 7.55
N ALA A 172 -17.73 -16.24 8.82
CA ALA A 172 -17.70 -17.61 9.36
C ALA A 172 -19.04 -18.33 9.21
N THR A 173 -20.16 -17.62 9.35
CA THR A 173 -21.52 -18.16 9.19
C THR A 173 -21.92 -18.38 7.72
N ARG A 174 -21.28 -17.66 6.78
CA ARG A 174 -21.52 -17.79 5.33
C ARG A 174 -20.62 -18.81 4.64
N ALA A 175 -19.50 -19.18 5.26
CA ALA A 175 -18.69 -20.28 4.77
C ALA A 175 -19.58 -21.54 4.75
N PRO A 176 -19.75 -22.24 3.61
CA PRO A 176 -20.51 -23.47 3.60
C PRO A 176 -19.93 -24.40 4.66
N ALA A 177 -20.78 -25.03 5.46
CA ALA A 177 -20.35 -26.13 6.32
C ALA A 177 -19.56 -27.07 5.42
N ALA A 178 -18.26 -27.20 5.67
CA ALA A 178 -17.41 -28.11 4.92
C ALA A 178 -18.01 -29.51 5.13
N GLY A 179 -18.74 -29.98 4.12
CA GLY A 179 -19.32 -31.31 4.02
C GLY A 179 -18.48 -32.16 3.10
#